data_AF-A0A444X225-F1
#
_entry.id   AF-A0A444X225-F1
#
_cell.length_a   1.000
_cell.length_b   1.000
_cell.length_c   1.000
_cell.angle_alpha   90.00
_cell.angle_beta   90.00
_cell.angle_gamma   90.00
#
_symmetry.space_group_name_H-M   'P 1'
#
loop_
_entity.id
_entity.type
_entity.pdbx_description
1 polymer ?
#
loop_
_entity_poly.entity_id
_entity_poly.type
_entity_poly.pdbx_seq_one_letter_code
_entity_poly.pdbx_strand_id
1 'polypeptide(L)'
;MNHKNFVNLIGFCEEEEPFTRMVVFEYAPNGTLFEHLHIKEAEHLEWGTRLRVAMGMAYCLQHMHQLDPPMAHSNLDSQAIHLTDDYAAKVSDFSYLNEIVSADTKAGARKHTTDTTLTSNVHSFGVILLEIVTGRLPSSADSGSIGDWMLPFLQGNRRSLSEIIDPTLLSFQEEQLQGITALIKSCMDRDPQRRPTMKEVSERLREITKITPEQAVPKLSPLWWAELEISSLDAS
;
A
#
# COMPACT_ATOMS: atom_id res chain seq x y z
N MET A 1 10.80 -4.73 -11.42
CA MET A 1 10.10 -3.83 -10.49
C MET A 1 11.19 -3.12 -9.70
N ASN A 2 11.27 -1.79 -9.79
CA ASN A 2 12.24 -0.96 -9.07
C ASN A 2 11.55 0.37 -8.77
N HIS A 3 11.02 0.50 -7.56
CA HIS A 3 10.28 1.69 -7.14
C HIS A 3 10.58 2.02 -5.68
N LYS A 4 10.74 3.30 -5.36
CA LYS A 4 11.14 3.74 -4.02
C LYS A 4 10.11 3.44 -2.94
N ASN A 5 8.83 3.41 -3.30
CA ASN A 5 7.73 2.99 -2.41
C ASN A 5 7.38 1.49 -2.50
N PHE A 6 8.20 0.66 -3.14
CA PHE A 6 8.08 -0.80 -3.07
C PHE A 6 9.20 -1.38 -2.20
N VAL A 7 8.96 -2.49 -1.52
CA VAL A 7 9.98 -3.26 -0.80
C VAL A 7 10.89 -3.98 -1.80
N ASN A 8 12.04 -3.39 -2.11
CA ASN A 8 12.93 -3.93 -3.15
C ASN A 8 13.76 -5.11 -2.62
N LEU A 9 14.04 -6.05 -3.53
CA LEU A 9 15.02 -7.11 -3.32
C LEU A 9 16.43 -6.50 -3.28
N ILE A 10 17.17 -6.76 -2.20
CA ILE A 10 18.57 -6.36 -2.05
C ILE A 10 19.49 -7.45 -2.61
N GLY A 11 19.20 -8.72 -2.30
CA GLY A 11 20.04 -9.83 -2.71
C GLY A 11 19.45 -11.18 -2.34
N PHE A 12 20.17 -12.24 -2.63
CA PHE A 12 19.80 -13.60 -2.29
C PHE A 12 21.04 -14.40 -1.90
N CYS A 13 20.83 -15.48 -1.14
CA CYS A 13 21.85 -16.46 -0.78
C CYS A 13 21.41 -17.83 -1.27
N GLU A 14 22.34 -18.55 -1.90
CA GLU A 14 22.17 -19.91 -2.37
C GLU A 14 23.43 -20.70 -2.01
N GLU A 15 23.30 -21.57 -1.00
CA GLU A 15 24.37 -22.42 -0.50
C GLU A 15 23.92 -23.89 -0.58
N GLU A 16 24.79 -24.77 -1.07
CA GLU A 16 24.49 -26.20 -1.17
C GLU A 16 24.77 -26.94 0.14
N GLU A 17 25.80 -26.51 0.90
CA GLU A 17 26.20 -27.16 2.16
C GLU A 17 26.49 -26.13 3.29
N PRO A 18 25.60 -26.00 4.29
CA PRO A 18 24.29 -26.64 4.40
C PRO A 18 23.30 -26.05 3.39
N PHE A 19 22.37 -26.87 2.88
CA PHE A 19 21.35 -26.41 1.93
C PHE A 19 20.56 -25.23 2.50
N THR A 20 20.84 -24.06 1.94
CA THR A 20 20.30 -22.78 2.42
C THR A 20 19.89 -21.95 1.23
N ARG A 21 18.67 -21.42 1.26
CA ARG A 21 18.15 -20.45 0.30
C ARG A 21 17.58 -19.28 1.09
N MET A 22 18.07 -18.07 0.86
CA MET A 22 17.58 -16.85 1.50
C MET A 22 17.37 -15.76 0.47
N VAL A 23 16.39 -14.89 0.73
CA VAL A 23 16.10 -13.72 -0.09
C VAL A 23 16.05 -12.52 0.86
N VAL A 24 16.82 -11.47 0.56
CA VAL A 24 17.03 -10.32 1.43
C VAL A 24 16.34 -9.11 0.84
N PHE A 25 15.47 -8.47 1.63
CA PHE A 25 14.66 -7.32 1.21
C PHE A 25 15.01 -6.07 2.01
N GLU A 26 14.66 -4.91 1.46
CA GLU A 26 14.62 -3.66 2.23
C GLU A 26 13.71 -3.81 3.45
N TYR A 27 14.17 -3.29 4.60
CA TYR A 27 13.41 -3.30 5.84
C TYR A 27 12.81 -1.92 6.13
N ALA A 28 11.53 -1.88 6.48
CA ALA A 28 10.84 -0.69 6.95
C ALA A 28 10.51 -0.88 8.45
N PRO A 29 11.14 -0.09 9.35
CA PRO A 29 11.15 -0.40 10.79
C PRO A 29 9.86 -0.04 11.54
N ASN A 30 9.00 0.82 11.00
CA ASN A 30 7.81 1.32 11.69
C ASN A 30 6.58 0.45 11.43
N GLY A 31 6.77 -0.88 11.37
CA GLY A 31 5.67 -1.83 11.19
C GLY A 31 4.85 -1.56 9.92
N THR A 32 3.54 -1.75 10.03
CA THR A 32 2.57 -1.70 8.93
C THR A 32 1.52 -0.61 9.16
N LEU A 33 0.91 -0.15 8.06
CA LEU A 33 -0.22 0.78 8.10
C LEU A 33 -1.38 0.21 8.94
N PHE A 34 -1.63 -1.10 8.87
CA PHE A 34 -2.64 -1.76 9.68
C PHE A 34 -2.42 -1.54 11.18
N GLU A 35 -1.19 -1.75 11.67
CA GLU A 35 -0.86 -1.59 13.09
C GLU A 35 -1.11 -0.15 13.55
N HIS A 36 -0.68 0.81 12.75
CA HIS A 36 -0.85 2.24 13.03
C HIS A 36 -2.31 2.74 13.02
N LEU A 37 -3.21 2.03 12.32
CA LEU A 37 -4.63 2.38 12.27
C LEU A 37 -5.47 1.65 13.32
N HIS A 38 -5.08 0.44 13.73
CA HIS A 38 -5.95 -0.44 14.53
C HIS A 38 -5.38 -0.90 15.88
N ILE A 39 -4.06 -0.81 16.10
CA ILE A 39 -3.45 -1.17 17.38
C ILE A 39 -3.37 0.07 18.25
N LYS A 40 -3.95 -0.01 19.45
CA LYS A 40 -4.08 1.14 20.37
C LYS A 40 -2.74 1.62 20.91
N GLU A 41 -1.80 0.71 21.05
CA GLU A 41 -0.46 0.95 21.56
C GLU A 41 0.48 1.54 20.50
N ALA A 42 0.10 1.49 19.21
CA ALA A 42 0.87 2.07 18.13
C ALA A 42 0.68 3.60 18.07
N GLU A 43 1.72 4.31 17.62
CA GLU A 43 1.64 5.75 17.41
C GLU A 43 0.63 6.09 16.31
N HIS A 44 -0.32 6.99 16.59
CA HIS A 44 -1.32 7.37 15.60
C HIS A 44 -0.75 8.29 14.53
N LEU A 45 -1.03 7.97 13.26
CA LEU A 45 -0.61 8.79 12.13
C LEU A 45 -1.50 10.03 12.00
N GLU A 46 -0.87 11.20 11.93
CA GLU A 46 -1.54 12.45 11.61
C GLU A 46 -2.08 12.46 10.17
N TRP A 47 -3.03 13.36 9.89
CA TRP A 47 -3.68 13.50 8.59
C TRP A 47 -2.68 13.63 7.43
N GLY A 48 -1.67 14.50 7.56
CA GLY A 48 -0.66 14.69 6.53
C GLY A 48 0.15 13.42 6.23
N THR A 49 0.54 12.70 7.28
CA THR A 49 1.29 11.43 7.16
C THR A 49 0.45 10.35 6.49
N ARG A 50 -0.83 10.24 6.86
CA ARG A 50 -1.80 9.34 6.21
C ARG A 50 -1.93 9.61 4.71
N LEU A 51 -2.02 10.88 4.32
CA LEU A 51 -2.06 11.27 2.90
C LEU A 51 -0.74 10.98 2.18
N ARG A 52 0.41 11.17 2.83
CA ARG A 52 1.72 10.80 2.27
C ARG A 52 1.81 9.31 2.01
N VAL A 53 1.34 8.47 2.95
CA VAL A 53 1.28 7.02 2.79
C VAL A 53 0.40 6.64 1.60
N ALA A 54 -0.82 7.18 1.52
CA ALA A 54 -1.74 6.93 0.42
C ALA A 54 -1.15 7.32 -0.95
N MET A 55 -0.40 8.43 -1.01
CA MET A 55 0.29 8.86 -2.22
C MET A 55 1.45 7.94 -2.61
N GLY A 56 2.27 7.52 -1.64
CA GLY A 56 3.35 6.56 -1.89
C GLY A 56 2.82 5.23 -2.45
N MET A 57 1.70 4.76 -1.93
CA MET A 57 0.97 3.60 -2.46
C MET A 57 0.47 3.85 -3.89
N ALA A 58 -0.18 4.99 -4.15
CA ALA A 58 -0.74 5.30 -5.46
C ALA A 58 0.35 5.35 -6.54
N TYR A 59 1.49 5.99 -6.26
CA TYR A 59 2.62 6.04 -7.19
C TYR A 59 3.23 4.67 -7.43
N CYS A 60 3.38 3.86 -6.38
CA CYS A 60 3.89 2.50 -6.50
C CYS A 60 2.99 1.63 -7.40
N LEU A 61 1.69 1.63 -7.13
CA LEU A 61 0.72 0.84 -7.88
C LEU A 61 0.56 1.33 -9.32
N GLN A 62 0.59 2.65 -9.54
CA GLN A 62 0.66 3.22 -10.88
C GLN A 62 1.87 2.67 -11.64
N HIS A 63 3.07 2.72 -11.04
CA HIS A 63 4.28 2.21 -11.68
C HIS A 63 4.14 0.73 -12.02
N MET A 64 3.65 -0.10 -11.09
CA MET A 64 3.43 -1.53 -11.30
C MET A 64 2.47 -1.81 -12.47
N HIS A 65 1.35 -1.09 -12.55
CA HIS A 65 0.35 -1.24 -13.60
C HIS A 65 0.84 -0.76 -14.97
N GLN A 66 1.87 0.11 -15.01
CA GLN A 66 2.47 0.65 -16.23
C GLN A 66 3.70 -0.13 -16.72
N LEU A 67 4.11 -1.19 -16.01
CA LEU A 67 5.17 -2.09 -16.48
C LEU A 67 4.74 -2.80 -17.77
N ASP A 68 5.73 -3.30 -18.51
CA ASP A 68 5.53 -4.16 -19.68
C ASP A 68 6.26 -5.50 -19.48
N PRO A 69 5.53 -6.60 -19.19
CA PRO A 69 4.07 -6.67 -19.01
C PRO A 69 3.60 -6.02 -17.68
N PRO A 70 2.33 -5.57 -17.60
CA PRO A 70 1.76 -5.02 -16.37
C PRO A 70 1.82 -6.00 -15.21
N MET A 71 1.94 -5.47 -13.99
CA MET A 71 1.98 -6.25 -12.75
C MET A 71 0.89 -5.78 -11.78
N ALA A 72 0.04 -6.69 -11.34
CA ALA A 72 -0.88 -6.46 -10.22
C ALA A 72 -0.26 -6.95 -8.91
N HIS A 73 -0.57 -6.26 -7.82
CA HIS A 73 -0.31 -6.73 -6.46
C HIS A 73 -1.26 -7.87 -6.11
N SER A 74 -0.74 -8.97 -5.57
CA SER A 74 -1.52 -10.21 -5.43
C SER A 74 -2.45 -10.24 -4.20
N ASN A 75 -2.07 -9.57 -3.12
CA ASN A 75 -2.89 -9.43 -1.91
C ASN A 75 -2.76 -8.03 -1.31
N LEU A 76 -3.39 -7.03 -1.94
CA LEU A 76 -3.27 -5.64 -1.52
C LEU A 76 -4.25 -5.34 -0.37
N ASP A 77 -3.70 -5.17 0.83
CA ASP A 77 -4.38 -4.74 2.06
C ASP A 77 -3.45 -3.82 2.88
N SER A 78 -3.90 -3.32 4.03
CA SER A 78 -3.12 -2.43 4.89
C SER A 78 -1.94 -3.12 5.62
N GLN A 79 -1.90 -4.45 5.67
CA GLN A 79 -0.77 -5.20 6.23
C GLN A 79 0.39 -5.29 5.22
N ALA A 80 0.09 -5.28 3.93
CA ALA A 80 1.09 -5.21 2.86
C ALA A 80 1.77 -3.84 2.72
N ILE A 81 1.43 -2.86 3.55
CA ILE A 81 1.98 -1.49 3.49
C ILE A 81 2.87 -1.27 4.71
N HIS A 82 4.18 -1.44 4.53
CA HIS A 82 5.16 -1.18 5.57
C HIS A 82 5.52 0.31 5.64
N LEU A 83 5.90 0.79 6.82
CA LEU A 83 6.28 2.18 7.03
C LEU A 83 7.77 2.30 7.37
N THR A 84 8.44 3.19 6.65
CA THR A 84 9.85 3.54 6.91
C THR A 84 9.98 4.38 8.18
N ASP A 85 11.23 4.63 8.61
CA ASP A 85 11.58 5.49 9.75
C ASP A 85 10.92 6.88 9.70
N ASP A 86 10.77 7.44 8.49
CA ASP A 86 10.09 8.70 8.26
C ASP A 86 8.59 8.58 7.92
N TYR A 87 8.00 7.38 8.07
CA TYR A 87 6.63 7.02 7.72
C TYR A 87 6.27 7.12 6.22
N ALA A 88 7.24 7.05 5.30
CA ALA A 88 6.92 6.78 3.89
C ALA A 88 6.50 5.32 3.70
N ALA A 89 5.56 5.10 2.77
CA ALA A 89 5.02 3.79 2.44
C ALA A 89 6.02 2.94 1.64
N LYS A 90 6.07 1.65 1.98
CA LYS A 90 6.76 0.56 1.28
C LYS A 90 5.75 -0.58 1.05
N VAL A 91 5.25 -0.68 -0.18
CA VAL A 91 4.34 -1.74 -0.60
C VAL A 91 5.12 -3.04 -0.76
N SER A 92 4.68 -4.11 -0.09
CA SER A 92 5.31 -5.43 -0.14
C SER A 92 4.42 -6.44 -0.83
N ASP A 93 4.92 -7.08 -1.87
CA ASP A 93 4.29 -8.28 -2.44
C ASP A 93 5.28 -9.45 -2.39
N PHE A 94 5.07 -10.41 -1.50
CA PHE A 94 5.92 -11.61 -1.38
C PHE A 94 5.27 -12.86 -1.98
N SER A 95 4.09 -12.72 -2.60
CA SER A 95 3.30 -13.85 -3.09
C SER A 95 4.03 -14.67 -4.16
N TYR A 96 4.94 -14.05 -4.93
CA TYR A 96 5.76 -14.74 -5.92
C TYR A 96 6.76 -15.74 -5.31
N LEU A 97 7.14 -15.59 -4.04
CA LEU A 97 8.01 -16.57 -3.37
C LEU A 97 7.31 -17.92 -3.22
N ASN A 98 5.99 -17.92 -2.99
CA ASN A 98 5.20 -19.14 -2.91
C ASN A 98 5.12 -19.87 -4.25
N GLU A 99 5.14 -19.13 -5.37
CA GLU A 99 5.21 -19.70 -6.72
C GLU A 99 6.58 -20.39 -6.96
N ILE A 100 7.67 -19.80 -6.47
CA ILE A 100 9.02 -20.38 -6.56
C ILE A 100 9.12 -21.67 -5.74
N VAL A 101 8.57 -21.71 -4.53
CA VAL A 101 8.57 -22.90 -3.67
C VAL A 101 7.69 -24.02 -4.25
N SER A 102 6.62 -23.66 -4.96
CA SER A 102 5.71 -24.64 -5.59
C SER A 102 6.18 -25.14 -6.96
N ALA A 103 7.28 -24.61 -7.50
CA ALA A 103 7.75 -24.88 -8.85
C ALA A 103 8.32 -26.30 -9.07
N ASP A 104 8.54 -27.09 -8.00
CA ASP A 104 8.80 -28.54 -8.11
C ASP A 104 7.61 -29.32 -8.69
N THR A 105 6.43 -28.70 -8.76
CA THR A 105 5.26 -29.19 -9.51
C THR A 105 4.98 -28.31 -10.72
N LYS A 106 5.67 -28.58 -11.83
CA LYS A 106 5.31 -28.22 -13.22
C LYS A 106 4.36 -27.01 -13.40
N ALA A 107 4.91 -25.79 -13.31
CA ALA A 107 4.61 -24.63 -14.17
C ALA A 107 5.05 -23.35 -13.45
N GLY A 108 6.20 -22.80 -13.81
CA GLY A 108 6.59 -21.42 -13.50
C GLY A 108 5.75 -20.40 -14.28
N ALA A 109 4.43 -20.55 -14.24
CA ALA A 109 3.50 -19.63 -14.86
C ALA A 109 3.29 -18.48 -13.88
N ARG A 110 4.14 -17.46 -13.98
CA ARG A 110 3.89 -16.11 -13.49
C ARG A 110 2.41 -15.83 -13.76
N LYS A 111 1.57 -15.77 -12.72
CA LYS A 111 0.12 -15.64 -12.90
C LYS A 111 -0.11 -14.41 -13.76
N HIS A 112 -0.54 -14.60 -15.01
CA HIS A 112 -0.64 -13.49 -15.95
C HIS A 112 -1.56 -12.43 -15.34
N THR A 113 -1.01 -11.22 -15.15
CA THR A 113 -1.81 -10.07 -14.72
C THR A 113 -2.86 -9.83 -15.80
N THR A 114 -4.12 -9.91 -15.41
CA THR A 114 -5.27 -9.61 -16.27
C THR A 114 -5.82 -8.23 -15.92
N ASP A 115 -6.61 -7.65 -16.82
CA ASP A 115 -7.33 -6.40 -16.54
C ASP A 115 -8.22 -6.52 -15.29
N THR A 116 -8.77 -7.72 -15.04
CA THR A 116 -9.52 -8.03 -13.81
C THR A 116 -8.66 -7.91 -12.55
N THR A 117 -7.40 -8.34 -12.59
CA THR A 117 -6.49 -8.19 -11.44
C THR A 117 -6.05 -6.74 -11.22
N LEU A 118 -5.83 -5.98 -12.30
CA LEU A 118 -5.51 -4.54 -12.21
C LEU A 118 -6.67 -3.74 -11.61
N THR A 119 -7.89 -3.97 -12.09
CA THR A 119 -9.11 -3.34 -11.55
C THR A 119 -9.46 -3.79 -10.13
N SER A 120 -9.02 -4.99 -9.73
CA SER A 120 -9.11 -5.45 -8.33
C SER A 120 -8.18 -4.63 -7.42
N ASN A 121 -6.93 -4.36 -7.85
CA ASN A 121 -6.04 -3.47 -7.09
C ASN A 121 -6.61 -2.07 -6.90
N VAL A 122 -7.28 -1.50 -7.91
CA VAL A 122 -7.94 -0.19 -7.76
C VAL A 122 -9.00 -0.23 -6.67
N HIS A 123 -9.81 -1.30 -6.64
CA HIS A 123 -10.82 -1.48 -5.58
C HIS A 123 -10.17 -1.63 -4.20
N SER A 124 -9.15 -2.48 -4.06
CA SER A 124 -8.38 -2.64 -2.83
C SER A 124 -7.74 -1.33 -2.36
N PHE A 125 -7.20 -0.52 -3.28
CA PHE A 125 -6.69 0.81 -2.96
C PHE A 125 -7.80 1.72 -2.40
N GLY A 126 -8.99 1.71 -3.00
CA GLY A 126 -10.14 2.46 -2.49
C GLY A 126 -10.57 2.02 -1.08
N VAL A 127 -10.53 0.72 -0.81
CA VAL A 127 -10.79 0.14 0.51
C VAL A 127 -9.77 0.63 1.54
N ILE A 128 -8.47 0.56 1.23
CA ILE A 128 -7.41 1.03 2.13
C ILE A 128 -7.51 2.55 2.32
N LEU A 129 -7.84 3.32 1.29
CA LEU A 129 -8.00 4.77 1.41
C LEU A 129 -9.18 5.13 2.34
N LEU A 130 -10.25 4.34 2.33
CA LEU A 130 -11.33 4.48 3.30
C LEU A 130 -10.89 4.11 4.72
N GLU A 131 -10.14 3.02 4.87
CA GLU A 131 -9.56 2.58 6.14
C GLU A 131 -8.65 3.67 6.73
N ILE A 132 -7.80 4.30 5.91
CA ILE A 132 -6.94 5.42 6.28
C ILE A 132 -7.75 6.60 6.81
N VAL A 133 -8.87 6.95 6.19
CA VAL A 133 -9.68 8.10 6.61
C VAL A 133 -10.49 7.80 7.87
N THR A 134 -10.97 6.57 8.02
CA THR A 134 -11.94 6.22 9.07
C THR A 134 -11.31 5.57 10.29
N GLY A 135 -10.10 5.02 10.18
CA GLY A 135 -9.47 4.21 11.24
C GLY A 135 -10.28 2.95 11.55
N ARG A 136 -11.06 2.44 10.58
CA ARG A 136 -11.96 1.30 10.76
C ARG A 136 -11.66 0.20 9.77
N LEU A 137 -11.72 -1.04 10.25
CA LEU A 137 -11.56 -2.20 9.40
C LEU A 137 -12.69 -2.28 8.35
N PRO A 138 -12.35 -2.53 7.08
CA PRO A 138 -13.34 -2.64 6.02
C PRO A 138 -14.14 -3.93 6.05
N SER A 139 -13.67 -4.98 6.74
CA SER A 139 -14.45 -6.20 7.03
C SER A 139 -14.76 -6.25 8.52
N SER A 140 -16.02 -6.50 8.89
CA SER A 140 -16.30 -7.03 10.22
C SER A 140 -15.67 -8.42 10.33
N ALA A 141 -15.11 -8.76 11.49
CA ALA A 141 -14.51 -10.06 11.76
C ALA A 141 -15.50 -11.24 11.55
N ASP A 142 -16.80 -10.94 11.49
CA ASP A 142 -17.87 -11.92 11.56
C ASP A 142 -18.53 -12.31 10.21
N SER A 143 -18.25 -11.62 9.09
CA SER A 143 -19.03 -11.85 7.85
C SER A 143 -18.28 -11.88 6.52
N GLY A 144 -17.00 -11.49 6.46
CA GLY A 144 -16.24 -11.46 5.20
C GLY A 144 -16.82 -10.54 4.11
N SER A 145 -17.79 -9.70 4.48
CA SER A 145 -18.39 -8.67 3.64
C SER A 145 -17.81 -7.32 4.02
N ILE A 146 -17.79 -6.39 3.06
CA ILE A 146 -17.65 -4.95 3.35
C ILE A 146 -18.58 -4.64 4.54
N GLY A 147 -17.99 -4.10 5.61
CA GLY A 147 -18.69 -3.94 6.88
C GLY A 147 -19.98 -3.16 6.70
N ASP A 148 -21.06 -3.57 7.38
CA ASP A 148 -22.40 -2.99 7.22
C ASP A 148 -22.41 -1.45 7.38
N TRP A 149 -21.44 -0.91 8.13
CA TRP A 149 -21.23 0.52 8.31
C TRP A 149 -20.85 1.27 7.04
N MET A 150 -20.28 0.59 6.03
CA MET A 150 -19.87 1.17 4.74
C MET A 150 -21.03 1.24 3.74
N LEU A 151 -22.08 0.43 3.90
CA LEU A 151 -23.21 0.40 2.94
C LEU A 151 -23.90 1.76 2.80
N PRO A 152 -24.24 2.51 3.87
CA PRO A 152 -24.83 3.84 3.74
C PRO A 152 -23.90 4.83 3.00
N PHE A 153 -22.59 4.72 3.23
CA PHE A 153 -21.59 5.56 2.58
C PHE A 153 -21.51 5.30 1.07
N LEU A 154 -21.48 4.02 0.67
CA LEU A 154 -21.44 3.59 -0.73
C LEU A 154 -22.77 3.86 -1.46
N GLN A 155 -23.90 3.80 -0.76
CA GLN A 155 -25.23 4.05 -1.33
C GLN A 155 -25.58 5.54 -1.43
N GLY A 156 -24.67 6.44 -1.04
CA GLY A 156 -24.89 7.88 -1.15
C GLY A 156 -25.92 8.42 -0.15
N ASN A 157 -26.22 7.68 0.92
CA ASN A 157 -26.97 8.26 2.04
C ASN A 157 -26.14 9.39 2.66
N ARG A 158 -26.83 10.46 3.06
CA ARG A 158 -26.28 11.74 3.56
C ARG A 158 -25.34 11.67 4.77
N ARG A 159 -24.90 10.50 5.22
CA ARG A 159 -23.80 10.42 6.19
C ARG A 159 -22.54 10.89 5.48
N SER A 160 -22.12 12.10 5.81
CA SER A 160 -20.85 12.64 5.36
C SER A 160 -19.73 11.76 5.90
N LEU A 161 -18.66 11.53 5.13
CA LEU A 161 -17.46 10.84 5.62
C LEU A 161 -16.91 11.52 6.89
N SER A 162 -17.24 12.80 7.12
CA SER A 162 -16.95 13.52 8.36
C SER A 162 -17.58 12.93 9.62
N GLU A 163 -18.68 12.16 9.52
CA GLU A 163 -19.33 11.51 10.68
C GLU A 163 -18.65 10.22 11.10
N ILE A 164 -17.87 9.63 10.19
CA ILE A 164 -17.20 8.33 10.37
C ILE A 164 -15.68 8.46 10.25
N ILE A 165 -15.18 9.71 10.22
CA ILE A 165 -13.75 9.98 10.22
C ILE A 165 -13.12 9.45 11.51
N ASP A 166 -11.86 9.07 11.42
CA ASP A 166 -11.11 8.57 12.55
C ASP A 166 -11.08 9.61 13.69
N PRO A 167 -11.61 9.28 14.89
CA PRO A 167 -11.62 10.21 16.02
C PRO A 167 -10.22 10.53 16.57
N THR A 168 -9.18 9.78 16.19
CA THR A 168 -7.78 10.06 16.56
C THR A 168 -7.17 11.22 15.76
N LEU A 169 -7.80 11.64 14.66
CA LEU A 169 -7.33 12.78 13.85
C LEU A 169 -7.67 14.11 14.54
N LEU A 170 -6.65 14.78 15.08
CA LEU A 170 -6.79 16.08 15.73
C LEU A 170 -7.20 17.21 14.77
N SER A 171 -6.79 17.12 13.51
CA SER A 171 -7.16 18.07 12.45
C SER A 171 -7.08 17.42 11.07
N PHE A 172 -7.91 17.89 10.15
CA PHE A 172 -7.94 17.47 8.75
C PHE A 172 -8.51 18.61 7.89
N GLN A 173 -8.25 18.58 6.58
CA GLN A 173 -8.78 19.57 5.65
C GLN A 173 -10.07 19.05 5.00
N GLU A 174 -11.18 19.77 5.18
CA GLU A 174 -12.49 19.33 4.66
C GLU A 174 -12.53 19.19 3.13
N GLU A 175 -11.87 20.11 2.40
CA GLU A 175 -11.79 20.04 0.94
C GLU A 175 -11.05 18.76 0.48
N GLN A 176 -9.95 18.42 1.17
CA GLN A 176 -9.23 17.17 0.90
C GLN A 176 -10.10 15.96 1.20
N LEU A 177 -10.81 15.96 2.34
CA LEU A 177 -11.72 14.89 2.72
C LEU A 177 -12.83 14.68 1.67
N GLN A 178 -13.42 15.76 1.14
CA GLN A 178 -14.43 15.69 0.08
C GLN A 178 -13.88 15.10 -1.22
N GLY A 179 -12.70 15.55 -1.65
CA GLY A 179 -12.02 15.00 -2.82
C GLY A 179 -11.69 13.51 -2.66
N ILE A 180 -11.14 13.13 -1.51
CA ILE A 180 -10.83 11.73 -1.17
C ILE A 180 -12.10 10.89 -1.13
N THR A 181 -13.19 11.41 -0.57
CA THR A 181 -14.50 10.75 -0.54
C THR A 181 -14.98 10.39 -1.94
N ALA A 182 -14.89 11.32 -2.89
CA ALA A 182 -15.27 11.07 -4.28
C ALA A 182 -14.35 10.04 -4.94
N LEU A 183 -13.04 10.11 -4.67
CA LEU A 183 -12.06 9.17 -5.20
C LEU A 183 -12.31 7.74 -4.69
N ILE A 184 -12.52 7.56 -3.38
CA ILE A 184 -12.87 6.27 -2.75
C ILE A 184 -14.06 5.64 -3.47
N LYS A 185 -15.15 6.41 -3.64
CA LYS A 185 -16.36 5.93 -4.33
C LYS A 185 -16.08 5.48 -5.76
N SER A 186 -15.25 6.21 -6.51
CA SER A 186 -14.88 5.83 -7.87
C SER A 186 -14.01 4.58 -7.93
N CYS A 187 -13.08 4.42 -6.99
CA CYS A 187 -12.22 3.23 -6.92
C CYS A 187 -13.03 1.98 -6.55
N MET A 188 -14.07 2.16 -5.72
CA MET A 188 -14.94 1.09 -5.21
C MET A 188 -16.22 0.90 -6.04
N ASP A 189 -16.27 1.36 -7.30
CA ASP A 189 -17.44 1.12 -8.14
C ASP A 189 -17.71 -0.39 -8.27
N ARG A 190 -18.99 -0.76 -8.23
CA ARG A 190 -19.42 -2.16 -8.36
C ARG A 190 -19.08 -2.73 -9.74
N ASP A 191 -19.10 -1.88 -10.76
CA ASP A 191 -18.69 -2.22 -12.12
C ASP A 191 -17.17 -1.99 -12.28
N PRO A 192 -16.35 -3.06 -12.43
CA PRO A 192 -14.90 -2.92 -12.58
C PRO A 192 -14.48 -2.05 -13.75
N GLN A 193 -15.31 -1.95 -14.81
CA GLN A 193 -15.01 -1.16 -16.01
C GLN A 193 -15.21 0.35 -15.79
N ARG A 194 -15.91 0.75 -14.72
CA ARG A 194 -16.09 2.16 -14.33
C ARG A 194 -15.03 2.66 -13.36
N ARG A 195 -14.24 1.74 -12.80
CA ARG A 195 -13.15 2.10 -11.90
C ARG A 195 -12.05 2.82 -12.70
N PRO A 196 -11.47 3.90 -12.15
CA PRO A 196 -10.34 4.57 -12.80
C PRO A 196 -9.11 3.67 -12.83
N THR A 197 -8.18 3.97 -13.74
CA THR A 197 -6.83 3.38 -13.71
C THR A 197 -6.01 3.93 -12.53
N MET A 198 -4.99 3.21 -12.06
CA MET A 198 -4.11 3.74 -11.01
C MET A 198 -3.39 5.04 -11.41
N LYS A 199 -3.18 5.27 -12.72
CA LYS A 199 -2.71 6.56 -13.23
C LYS A 199 -3.69 7.68 -12.89
N GLU A 200 -4.96 7.54 -13.28
CA GLU A 200 -6.00 8.54 -12.99
C GLU A 200 -6.22 8.71 -11.48
N VAL A 201 -6.14 7.63 -10.70
CA VAL A 201 -6.20 7.68 -9.22
C VAL A 201 -5.06 8.53 -8.66
N SER A 202 -3.83 8.27 -9.08
CA SER A 202 -2.65 9.02 -8.61
C SER A 202 -2.71 10.50 -8.99
N GLU A 203 -3.23 10.83 -10.17
CA GLU A 203 -3.37 12.21 -10.66
C GLU A 203 -4.41 12.97 -9.84
N ARG A 204 -5.59 12.37 -9.64
CA ARG A 204 -6.65 12.96 -8.79
C ARG A 204 -6.21 13.10 -7.35
N LEU A 205 -5.58 12.08 -6.77
CA LEU A 205 -5.11 12.15 -5.38
C LEU A 205 -3.99 13.18 -5.23
N ARG A 206 -3.09 13.32 -6.20
CA ARG A 206 -2.09 14.41 -6.24
C ARG A 206 -2.75 15.78 -6.32
N GLU A 207 -3.81 15.95 -7.12
CA GLU A 207 -4.55 17.21 -7.19
C GLU A 207 -5.19 17.58 -5.84
N ILE A 208 -5.69 16.59 -5.10
CA ILE A 208 -6.29 16.78 -3.78
C ILE A 208 -5.23 17.11 -2.72
N THR A 209 -4.15 16.31 -2.67
CA THR A 209 -3.16 16.36 -1.58
C THR A 209 -2.02 17.35 -1.83
N LYS A 210 -1.76 17.68 -3.10
CA LYS A 210 -0.58 18.43 -3.58
C LYS A 210 0.76 17.76 -3.27
N ILE A 211 0.76 16.50 -2.85
CA ILE A 211 1.97 15.72 -2.57
C ILE A 211 2.51 15.17 -3.89
N THR A 212 3.76 15.49 -4.18
CA THR A 212 4.50 15.03 -5.37
C THR A 212 5.17 13.67 -5.13
N PRO A 213 5.63 12.96 -6.18
CA PRO A 213 6.41 11.73 -6.02
C PRO A 213 7.60 11.90 -5.07
N GLU A 214 8.35 13.00 -5.19
CA GLU A 214 9.54 13.29 -4.38
C GLU A 214 9.22 13.46 -2.90
N GLN A 215 8.01 13.91 -2.57
CA GLN A 215 7.55 14.04 -1.19
C GLN A 215 6.99 12.72 -0.62
N ALA A 216 6.54 11.82 -1.49
CA ALA A 216 5.95 10.54 -1.10
C ALA A 216 6.99 9.42 -0.91
N VAL A 217 8.18 9.55 -1.50
CA VAL A 217 9.25 8.56 -1.33
C VAL A 217 9.89 8.65 0.08
N PRO A 218 10.46 7.55 0.59
CA PRO A 218 11.26 7.56 1.81
C PRO A 218 12.44 8.51 1.67
N LYS A 219 12.73 9.29 2.72
CA LYS A 219 14.00 10.02 2.80
C LYS A 219 15.15 9.02 2.83
N LEU A 220 16.29 9.42 2.28
CA LEU A 220 17.52 8.65 2.43
C LEU A 220 17.87 8.63 3.92
N SER A 221 17.74 7.46 4.56
CA SER A 221 18.03 7.32 5.98
C SER A 221 19.54 7.53 6.22
N PRO A 222 19.97 8.42 7.14
CA PRO A 222 21.37 8.57 7.51
C PRO A 222 21.99 7.27 8.07
N LEU A 223 21.17 6.41 8.68
CA LEU A 223 21.58 5.08 9.17
C LEU A 223 22.05 4.17 8.06
N TRP A 224 21.46 4.26 6.86
CA TRP A 224 21.88 3.48 5.70
C TRP A 224 23.32 3.80 5.27
N TRP A 225 23.75 5.07 5.36
CA TRP A 225 25.14 5.45 5.13
C TRP A 225 26.06 4.92 6.23
N ALA A 226 25.64 5.03 7.50
CA ALA A 226 26.42 4.52 8.62
C ALA A 226 26.62 3.00 8.52
N GLU A 227 25.59 2.24 8.15
CA GLU A 227 25.67 0.77 7.98
C GLU A 227 26.52 0.36 6.76
N LEU A 228 26.43 1.11 5.65
CA LEU A 228 27.30 0.90 4.49
C LEU A 228 28.77 1.22 4.80
N GLU A 229 29.06 2.31 5.52
CA GLU A 229 30.41 2.64 5.96
C GLU A 229 30.97 1.57 6.91
N ILE A 230 30.19 1.13 7.90
CA ILE A 230 30.59 0.06 8.82
C ILE A 230 30.87 -1.24 8.05
N SER A 231 30.00 -1.63 7.13
CA SER A 231 30.17 -2.85 6.33
C SER A 231 31.39 -2.79 5.39
N SER A 232 31.77 -1.59 4.93
CA SER A 232 32.97 -1.39 4.10
C SER A 232 34.28 -1.46 4.91
N LEU A 233 34.23 -1.11 6.20
CA LEU A 233 35.37 -1.16 7.12
C LEU A 233 35.66 -2.60 7.58
N ASP A 234 34.63 -3.44 7.76
CA ASP A 234 34.79 -4.84 8.15
C ASP A 234 35.24 -5.75 6.98
N ALA A 235 35.20 -5.26 5.75
CA ALA A 235 35.65 -5.96 4.54
C ALA A 235 37.11 -5.62 4.14
N SER A 236 37.83 -4.82 4.95
CA SER A 236 39.19 -4.31 4.68
C SER A 236 40.27 -4.97 5.54
#